data_AF-A0A1Y2FC58-F1
#
_entry.id   AF-A0A1Y2FC58-F1
#
_cell.length_a   1.000
_cell.length_b   1.000
_cell.length_c   1.000
_cell.angle_alpha   90.00
_cell.angle_beta   90.00
_cell.angle_gamma   90.00
#
_symmetry.space_group_name_H-M   'P 1'
#
loop_
_entity.id
_entity.type
_entity.pdbx_description
1 polymer ?
#
loop_
_entity_poly.entity_id
_entity_poly.type
_entity_poly.pdbx_seq_one_letter_code
_entity_poly.pdbx_strand_id
1 'polypeptide(L)'
;DRPAQGTEEWNQMRRINHKEVERKRRETINEGIGMLSALVQKEYSQPERNKGAILRKAAQYIEKLKNNETNLTERYTLDKLLSDQTIADLQSKLEKTKQECERAWREVDIWKRAA
;
A
#
# COMPACT_ATOMS: atom_id res chain seq x y z
N ASP A 1 7.34 -44.28 28.74
CA ASP A 1 7.26 -45.35 27.72
C ASP A 1 6.10 -45.13 26.78
N ARG A 2 6.29 -45.36 25.47
CA ARG A 2 5.16 -45.41 24.52
C ARG A 2 4.47 -46.77 24.69
N PRO A 3 3.13 -46.82 24.80
CA PRO A 3 2.39 -48.07 24.89
C PRO A 3 2.65 -48.96 23.67
N ALA A 4 2.61 -50.28 23.87
CA ALA A 4 2.85 -51.25 22.82
C ALA A 4 1.82 -51.10 21.68
N GLN A 5 2.28 -51.23 20.43
CA GLN A 5 1.39 -51.08 19.27
C GLN A 5 0.25 -52.11 19.31
N GLY A 6 -0.98 -51.64 19.08
CA GLY A 6 -2.18 -52.48 19.07
C GLY A 6 -2.87 -52.64 20.42
N THR A 7 -2.30 -52.14 21.54
CA THR A 7 -3.01 -52.13 22.82
C THR A 7 -4.07 -51.02 22.87
N GLU A 8 -5.03 -51.15 23.79
CA GLU A 8 -6.08 -50.16 23.98
C GLU A 8 -5.51 -48.79 24.37
N GLU A 9 -4.46 -48.76 25.18
CA GLU A 9 -3.75 -47.54 25.57
C GLU A 9 -3.08 -46.86 24.37
N TRP A 10 -2.54 -47.65 23.44
CA TRP A 10 -1.97 -47.11 22.20
C TRP A 10 -3.03 -46.53 21.27
N ASN A 11 -4.17 -47.21 21.12
CA ASN A 11 -5.30 -46.71 20.34
C ASN A 11 -5.89 -45.43 20.94
N GLN A 12 -6.04 -45.38 22.26
CA GLN A 12 -6.53 -44.21 22.99
C GLN A 12 -5.56 -43.02 22.86
N MET A 13 -4.26 -43.26 23.05
CA MET A 13 -3.23 -42.23 22.87
C MET A 13 -3.24 -41.67 21.44
N ARG A 14 -3.38 -42.52 20.42
CA ARG A 14 -3.50 -42.05 19.02
C ARG A 14 -4.74 -41.18 18.81
N ARG A 15 -5.90 -41.58 19.35
CA ARG A 15 -7.14 -40.82 19.22
C ARG A 15 -7.04 -39.45 19.90
N ILE A 16 -6.44 -39.38 21.09
CA ILE A 16 -6.21 -38.12 21.81
C ILE A 16 -5.24 -37.22 21.02
N ASN A 17 -4.12 -37.77 20.58
CA ASN A 17 -3.14 -37.02 19.78
C ASN A 17 -3.76 -36.48 18.48
N HIS A 18 -4.59 -37.29 17.81
CA HIS A 18 -5.29 -36.84 16.61
C HIS A 18 -6.27 -35.69 16.90
N LYS A 19 -7.02 -35.76 18.01
CA LYS A 19 -7.90 -34.66 18.44
C LYS A 19 -7.11 -33.39 18.75
N GLU A 20 -5.97 -33.53 19.41
CA GLU A 20 -5.11 -32.41 19.79
C GLU A 20 -4.49 -31.72 18.57
N VAL A 21 -4.04 -32.49 17.59
CA VAL A 21 -3.55 -31.97 16.30
C VAL A 21 -4.66 -31.19 15.58
N GLU A 22 -5.87 -31.73 15.52
CA GLU A 22 -6.99 -31.06 14.88
C GLU A 22 -7.44 -29.80 15.63
N ARG A 23 -7.40 -29.82 16.97
CA ARG A 23 -7.67 -28.64 17.81
C ARG A 23 -6.68 -27.51 17.48
N LYS A 24 -5.37 -27.81 17.49
CA LYS A 24 -4.33 -26.83 17.15
C LYS A 24 -4.50 -26.27 15.74
N ARG A 25 -4.80 -27.13 14.76
CA ARG A 25 -5.11 -26.68 13.39
C ARG A 25 -6.28 -25.69 13.37
N ARG A 26 -7.36 -25.98 14.08
CA ARG A 26 -8.54 -25.08 14.15
C ARG A 26 -8.22 -23.76 14.82
N GLU A 27 -7.40 -23.77 15.87
CA GLU A 27 -6.95 -22.56 16.56
C GLU A 27 -6.15 -21.65 15.64
N THR A 28 -5.14 -22.18 14.95
CA THR A 28 -4.35 -21.42 13.97
C THR A 28 -5.23 -20.80 12.87
N ILE A 29 -6.21 -21.55 12.36
CA ILE A 29 -7.17 -21.01 11.35
C ILE A 29 -8.00 -19.87 11.94
N ASN A 30 -8.48 -20.01 13.17
CA ASN A 30 -9.30 -18.98 13.82
C ASN A 30 -8.51 -17.72 14.12
N GLU A 31 -7.25 -17.86 14.55
CA GLU A 31 -6.33 -16.74 14.73
C GLU A 31 -6.11 -15.99 13.41
N GLY A 32 -5.85 -16.72 12.32
CA GLY A 32 -5.72 -16.15 10.99
C GLY A 32 -6.95 -15.34 10.55
N ILE A 33 -8.15 -15.88 10.75
CA ILE A 33 -9.40 -15.19 10.43
C ILE A 33 -9.62 -13.97 11.34
N GLY A 34 -9.24 -14.08 12.63
CA GLY A 34 -9.30 -12.97 13.58
C GLY A 34 -8.42 -11.79 13.14
N MET A 35 -7.19 -12.06 12.69
CA MET A 35 -6.29 -11.05 12.15
C MET A 35 -6.86 -10.37 10.90
N LEU A 36 -7.39 -11.15 9.95
CA LEU A 36 -8.05 -10.61 8.76
C LEU A 36 -9.22 -9.70 9.13
N SER A 37 -10.04 -10.12 10.11
CA SER A 37 -11.16 -9.33 10.60
C SER A 37 -10.71 -7.98 11.16
N ALA A 38 -9.66 -7.95 11.98
CA ALA A 38 -9.14 -6.71 12.57
C ALA A 38 -8.60 -5.72 11.52
N LEU A 39 -7.94 -6.23 10.47
CA LEU A 39 -7.44 -5.40 9.36
C LEU A 39 -8.59 -4.77 8.57
N VAL A 40 -9.60 -5.57 8.25
CA VAL A 40 -10.75 -5.15 7.44
C VAL A 40 -11.68 -4.22 8.23
N GLN A 41 -11.93 -4.49 9.52
CA GLN A 41 -12.87 -3.72 10.36
C GLN A 41 -12.51 -2.24 10.53
N LYS A 42 -11.25 -1.83 10.34
CA LYS A 42 -10.88 -0.40 10.37
C LYS A 42 -11.65 0.43 9.34
N GLU A 43 -12.13 -0.22 8.28
CA GLU A 43 -12.87 0.43 7.20
C GLU A 43 -14.40 0.28 7.32
N TYR A 44 -14.89 -0.64 8.15
CA TYR A 44 -16.32 -0.94 8.28
C TYR A 44 -16.82 -0.65 9.70
N SER A 45 -17.94 0.07 9.81
CA SER A 45 -18.49 0.54 11.09
C SER A 45 -19.02 -0.56 12.01
N GLN A 46 -19.13 -1.81 11.57
CA GLN A 46 -19.66 -2.90 12.39
C GLN A 46 -18.73 -4.12 12.45
N PRO A 47 -18.53 -4.70 13.64
CA PRO A 47 -17.71 -5.88 13.82
C PRO A 47 -18.37 -7.11 13.19
N GLU A 48 -17.82 -7.56 12.07
CA GLU A 48 -18.23 -8.80 11.41
C GLU A 48 -17.75 -10.03 12.19
N ARG A 49 -18.65 -10.96 12.50
CA ARG A 49 -18.35 -12.19 13.25
C ARG A 49 -18.44 -13.45 12.38
N ASN A 50 -19.00 -13.36 11.18
CA ASN A 50 -19.12 -14.49 10.26
C ASN A 50 -17.79 -14.70 9.50
N LYS A 51 -17.18 -15.88 9.66
CA LYS A 51 -15.91 -16.25 9.00
C LYS A 51 -15.96 -16.11 7.48
N GLY A 52 -17.03 -16.58 6.84
CA GLY A 52 -17.19 -16.49 5.39
C GLY A 52 -17.34 -15.05 4.91
N ALA A 53 -18.03 -14.20 5.68
CA ALA A 53 -18.14 -12.79 5.39
C ALA A 53 -16.81 -12.05 5.57
N ILE A 54 -16.04 -12.36 6.62
CA ILE A 54 -14.68 -11.81 6.83
C ILE A 54 -13.79 -12.13 5.63
N LEU A 55 -13.77 -13.38 5.17
CA LEU A 55 -12.94 -13.78 4.03
C LEU A 55 -13.33 -13.04 2.74
N ARG A 56 -14.64 -12.90 2.45
CA ARG A 56 -15.11 -12.15 1.28
C ARG A 56 -14.74 -10.66 1.37
N LYS A 57 -14.97 -10.03 2.52
CA LYS A 57 -14.62 -8.62 2.75
C LYS A 57 -13.11 -8.40 2.67
N ALA A 58 -12.29 -9.34 3.15
CA ALA A 58 -10.84 -9.28 3.03
C ALA A 58 -10.40 -9.33 1.56
N ALA A 59 -10.97 -10.22 0.75
CA ALA A 59 -10.69 -10.27 -0.70
C ALA A 59 -11.07 -8.96 -1.40
N GLN A 60 -12.27 -8.44 -1.15
CA GLN A 60 -12.74 -7.16 -1.68
C GLN A 60 -11.85 -5.99 -1.26
N TYR A 61 -11.41 -5.99 0.00
CA TYR A 61 -10.53 -4.96 0.53
C TYR A 61 -9.16 -4.98 -0.17
N ILE A 62 -8.60 -6.16 -0.43
CA ILE A 62 -7.35 -6.30 -1.19
C ILE A 62 -7.52 -5.75 -2.62
N GLU A 63 -8.61 -6.09 -3.30
CA GLU A 63 -8.90 -5.54 -4.63
C GLU A 63 -9.03 -4.01 -4.61
N LYS A 64 -9.74 -3.47 -3.62
CA LYS A 64 -9.86 -2.02 -3.43
C LYS A 64 -8.50 -1.36 -3.21
N LEU A 65 -7.65 -1.93 -2.35
CA LEU A 65 -6.31 -1.40 -2.09
C LEU A 65 -5.46 -1.40 -3.36
N LYS A 66 -5.50 -2.47 -4.15
CA LYS A 66 -4.80 -2.53 -5.45
C LYS A 66 -5.28 -1.45 -6.42
N ASN A 67 -6.60 -1.30 -6.57
CA ASN A 67 -7.16 -0.27 -7.45
C ASN A 67 -6.79 1.14 -6.97
N ASN A 68 -6.81 1.37 -5.65
CA ASN A 68 -6.42 2.65 -5.07
C ASN A 68 -4.93 2.93 -5.30
N GLU A 69 -4.07 1.93 -5.13
CA GLU A 69 -2.63 2.04 -5.43
C GLU A 69 -2.41 2.43 -6.90
N THR A 70 -3.06 1.74 -7.85
CA THR A 70 -2.98 2.09 -9.27
C THR A 70 -3.41 3.53 -9.54
N ASN A 71 -4.57 3.95 -9.02
CA ASN A 71 -5.07 5.31 -9.20
C ASN A 71 -4.12 6.36 -8.59
N LEU A 72 -3.54 6.06 -7.43
CA LEU A 72 -2.57 6.94 -6.78
C LEU A 72 -1.30 7.05 -7.64
N THR A 73 -0.77 5.94 -8.14
CA THR A 73 0.38 5.93 -9.04
C THR A 73 0.12 6.79 -10.27
N GLU A 74 -1.02 6.60 -10.94
CA GLU A 74 -1.40 7.40 -12.12
C GLU A 74 -1.47 8.89 -11.79
N ARG A 75 -2.12 9.26 -10.69
CA ARG A 75 -2.21 10.66 -10.25
C ARG A 75 -0.83 11.25 -9.99
N TYR A 76 0.02 10.55 -9.23
CA TYR A 76 1.37 11.03 -8.93
C TYR A 76 2.23 11.17 -10.19
N THR A 77 2.09 10.25 -11.15
CA THR A 77 2.79 10.34 -12.44
C THR A 77 2.33 11.57 -13.22
N LEU A 78 1.03 11.84 -13.28
CA LEU A 78 0.49 13.03 -13.95
C LEU A 78 0.94 14.33 -13.27
N ASP A 79 0.81 14.41 -11.95
CA ASP A 79 1.21 15.59 -11.17
C ASP A 79 2.70 15.90 -11.37
N LYS A 80 3.54 14.85 -11.40
CA LYS A 80 4.97 14.98 -11.67
C LYS A 80 5.20 15.54 -13.09
N LEU A 81 4.57 14.96 -14.11
CA LEU A 81 4.73 15.42 -15.50
C LEU A 81 4.31 16.89 -15.67
N LEU A 82 3.20 17.30 -15.05
CA LEU A 82 2.72 18.68 -15.07
C LEU A 82 3.67 19.63 -14.33
N SER A 83 4.23 19.17 -13.20
CA SER A 83 5.21 19.94 -12.44
C SER A 83 6.50 20.13 -13.24
N ASP A 84 7.00 19.06 -13.88
CA ASP A 84 8.19 19.09 -14.72
C ASP A 84 7.99 20.03 -15.93
N GLN A 85 6.81 19.99 -16.57
CA GLN A 85 6.45 20.92 -17.65
C GLN A 85 6.42 22.38 -17.16
N THR A 86 5.80 22.63 -16.01
CA THR A 86 5.72 23.98 -15.42
C THR A 86 7.11 24.51 -15.07
N ILE A 87 7.98 23.65 -14.53
CA ILE A 87 9.38 24.00 -14.23
C ILE A 87 10.12 24.37 -15.52
N ALA A 88 9.98 23.59 -16.59
CA ALA A 88 10.61 23.88 -17.88
C ALA A 88 10.14 25.23 -18.45
N ASP A 89 8.85 25.50 -18.40
CA ASP A 89 8.27 26.78 -18.86
C ASP A 89 8.80 27.96 -18.05
N LEU A 90 8.91 27.82 -16.72
CA LEU A 90 9.46 28.86 -15.84
C LEU A 90 10.95 29.08 -16.10
N GLN A 91 11.73 28.02 -16.33
CA GLN A 91 13.14 28.13 -16.69
C GLN A 91 13.32 28.86 -18.02
N SER A 92 12.51 28.55 -19.03
CA SER A 92 12.52 29.24 -20.32
C SER A 92 12.20 30.74 -20.18
N LYS A 93 11.16 31.08 -19.40
CA LYS A 93 10.81 32.48 -19.12
C LYS A 93 11.92 33.21 -18.38
N LEU A 94 12.54 32.57 -17.38
CA LEU A 94 13.65 33.15 -16.63
C LEU A 94 14.83 33.48 -17.55
N GLU A 95 15.21 32.56 -18.43
CA GLU A 95 16.32 32.76 -19.35
C GLU A 95 16.04 33.90 -20.33
N LYS A 96 14.83 33.98 -20.88
CA LYS A 96 14.42 35.09 -21.74
C LYS A 96 14.51 36.44 -21.03
N THR A 97 13.99 36.53 -19.80
CA THR A 97 14.06 37.77 -19.01
C THR A 97 15.49 38.16 -18.70
N LYS A 98 16.38 37.21 -18.39
CA LYS A 98 17.81 37.49 -18.18
C LYS A 98 18.45 38.10 -19.42
N GLN A 99 18.20 37.52 -20.60
CA GLN A 99 18.73 38.04 -21.86
C GLN A 99 18.22 39.44 -22.18
N GLU A 100 16.93 39.71 -21.93
CA GLU A 100 16.33 41.05 -22.09
C GLU A 100 16.98 42.07 -21.14
N CYS A 101 17.19 41.71 -19.86
CA CYS A 101 17.90 42.54 -18.90
C CYS A 101 19.32 42.85 -19.35
N GLU A 102 20.09 41.83 -19.79
CA GLU A 102 21.46 42.02 -20.29
C GLU A 102 21.50 42.93 -21.53
N ARG A 103 20.51 42.84 -22.41
CA ARG A 103 20.40 43.72 -23.57
C ARG A 103 20.13 45.16 -23.14
N ALA A 104 19.16 45.37 -22.26
CA ALA A 104 18.82 46.69 -21.74
C ALA A 104 20.01 47.34 -21.01
N TRP A 105 20.75 46.57 -20.21
CA TRP A 105 21.97 47.05 -19.54
C TRP A 105 23.05 47.48 -20.53
N ARG A 106 23.27 46.72 -21.60
CA ARG A 106 24.22 47.10 -22.68
C ARG A 106 23.80 48.39 -23.38
N GLU A 107 22.51 48.53 -23.71
CA GLU A 107 21.98 49.75 -24.33
C GLU A 107 22.21 50.97 -23.42
N VAL A 108 21.90 50.86 -22.13
CA VAL A 108 22.15 51.93 -21.15
C VAL A 108 23.63 52.31 -21.07
N ASP A 109 24.54 51.33 -21.07
CA ASP A 109 25.98 51.62 -21.04
C ASP A 109 26.46 52.35 -22.30
N ILE A 110 25.93 51.99 -23.47
CA ILE A 110 26.21 52.71 -24.73
C ILE A 110 25.73 54.16 -24.65
N TRP A 111 24.48 54.39 -24.23
CA TRP A 111 23.94 55.74 -24.09
C TRP A 111 24.73 56.59 -23.11
N LYS A 112 25.18 56.01 -21.99
CA LYS A 112 26.04 56.70 -21.01
C LYS A 112 27.40 57.10 -21.55
N ARG A 113 27.97 56.34 -22.49
CA ARG A 113 29.26 56.65 -23.12
C ARG A 113 29.15 57.64 -24.27
N ALA A 114 27.97 57.75 -24.87
CA ALA A 114 27.69 58.66 -25.98
C ALA A 114 27.27 60.08 -25.54
N ALA A 115 26.90 60.25 -24.27
CA ALA A 115 26.59 61.53 -23.63
C ALA A 115 27.82 62.10 -22.91
#